data_AF-A0AAW0HZP8-F1
#
_entry.id   AF-A0AAW0HZP8-F1
#
_cell.length_a   1.000
_cell.length_b   1.000
_cell.length_c   1.000
_cell.angle_alpha   90.00
_cell.angle_beta   90.00
_cell.angle_gamma   90.00
#
_symmetry.space_group_name_H-M   'P 1'
#
loop_
_entity.id
_entity.type
_entity.pdbx_description
1 polymer ?
#
loop_
_entity_poly.entity_id
_entity_poly.type
_entity_poly.pdbx_seq_one_letter_code
_entity_poly.pdbx_strand_id
1 'polypeptide(L)'
;GTMDITAYFERIGYKNPVNKLDLDTLTEVLQHQMRTVPFENLNMHCGEAMNLDLEATFDHIVRKKRGGWCLQANHLLYWALTKMGFETTMLGGYVYILPVNKYSREMIHLVVQVTISDRNYIVDAAFGGSCQIWEPLELVSGKDQPQVPGIFRLTEENGTWYLDQIRREQCVPNQEFANSDLLEKSEYRKVYSFTLEPRTIEDFESMNTYLQTSSTSVFIHTSFCALQTPEGVCCLIGSTFASRKFSYKDNVDLVEFKNVNEEEIEEILKAVFGVSLERKLVPKNDLSAGILVFLAAILTMDIDAYFERIGYQNSRNKPDLQTLTEILQHQIRTVPFENLNIHCGEPMELGLESIFDQIVRKKRGGWCLQVNHLLYWALTKMGFETTILGGYVFNTLANKYSTGMIHLLVQVTISDKNYIVDAGFGRSYQMWEPLELVSGKDQPQVPGIFRLTEENGTWYLDQIRREQCIPNQEFANSDLLEKSEYRKVYSFTLEPRTIEDFESMNTYLQTSPASVFTSKSFCSLQTPVGVHCLVGSTLTYRRFSYKDNIDLVEFKSLKEEEIEDVLKTIFGVSLEKKLVPKH
;
A
#
# COMPACT_ATOMS: atom_id res chain seq x y z
N GLY A 1 -33.07 -5.90 -25.09
CA GLY A 1 -33.85 -5.08 -26.04
C GLY A 1 -32.97 -3.97 -26.59
N THR A 2 -33.25 -3.43 -27.76
CA THR A 2 -32.42 -2.37 -28.38
C THR A 2 -32.25 -1.17 -27.44
N MET A 3 -31.03 -0.62 -27.35
CA MET A 3 -30.76 0.59 -26.57
C MET A 3 -31.49 1.78 -27.20
N ASP A 4 -32.17 2.56 -26.37
CA ASP A 4 -32.98 3.70 -26.78
C ASP A 4 -32.60 4.92 -25.94
N ILE A 5 -32.29 6.03 -26.62
CA ILE A 5 -31.91 7.29 -25.98
C ILE A 5 -33.06 7.86 -25.14
N THR A 6 -34.32 7.60 -25.52
CA THR A 6 -35.50 8.04 -24.76
C THR A 6 -35.54 7.37 -23.39
N ALA A 7 -35.28 6.06 -23.32
CA ALA A 7 -35.21 5.33 -22.06
C ALA A 7 -34.04 5.80 -21.18
N TYR A 8 -32.90 6.20 -21.78
CA TYR A 8 -31.82 6.84 -21.04
C TYR A 8 -32.25 8.18 -20.43
N PHE A 9 -32.91 9.06 -21.19
CA PHE A 9 -33.42 10.33 -20.66
C PHE A 9 -34.46 10.14 -19.56
N GLU A 10 -35.35 9.17 -19.71
CA GLU A 10 -36.29 8.77 -18.65
C GLU A 10 -35.55 8.31 -17.39
N ARG A 11 -34.47 7.51 -17.52
CA ARG A 11 -33.66 7.04 -16.40
C ARG A 11 -32.99 8.18 -15.63
N ILE A 12 -32.46 9.17 -16.34
CA ILE A 12 -31.79 10.32 -15.71
C ILE A 12 -32.76 11.46 -15.36
N GLY A 13 -34.04 11.32 -15.71
CA GLY A 13 -35.07 12.31 -15.48
C GLY A 13 -34.93 13.58 -16.33
N TYR A 14 -34.19 13.52 -17.44
CA TYR A 14 -34.01 14.64 -18.36
C TYR A 14 -35.24 14.79 -19.26
N LYS A 15 -35.91 15.95 -19.19
CA LYS A 15 -37.16 16.23 -19.92
C LYS A 15 -37.07 17.41 -20.88
N ASN A 16 -35.90 18.06 -20.93
CA ASN A 16 -35.71 19.25 -21.74
C ASN A 16 -35.52 18.87 -23.22
N PRO A 17 -35.78 19.78 -24.16
CA PRO A 17 -35.56 19.54 -25.58
C PRO A 17 -34.09 19.16 -25.86
N VAL A 18 -33.89 18.19 -26.77
CA VAL A 18 -32.56 17.71 -27.20
C VAL A 18 -32.12 18.28 -28.55
N ASN A 19 -32.79 19.33 -29.02
CA ASN A 19 -32.60 19.89 -30.36
C ASN A 19 -31.45 20.91 -30.45
N LYS A 20 -30.77 21.20 -29.33
CA LYS A 20 -29.60 22.08 -29.29
C LYS A 20 -28.39 21.29 -28.80
N LEU A 21 -27.27 21.47 -29.47
CA LEU A 21 -25.97 20.88 -29.11
C LEU A 21 -25.08 21.98 -28.55
N ASP A 22 -25.49 22.57 -27.44
CA ASP A 22 -24.81 23.66 -26.74
C ASP A 22 -24.33 23.24 -25.34
N LEU A 23 -23.55 24.12 -24.70
CA LEU A 23 -22.96 23.85 -23.39
C LEU A 23 -24.04 23.69 -22.30
N ASP A 24 -25.15 24.41 -22.41
CA ASP A 24 -26.27 24.31 -21.47
C ASP A 24 -26.87 22.90 -21.52
N THR A 25 -27.18 22.40 -22.73
CA THR A 25 -27.68 21.03 -22.92
C THR A 25 -26.70 19.98 -22.39
N LEU A 26 -25.40 20.14 -22.68
CA LEU A 26 -24.36 19.23 -22.20
C LEU A 26 -24.30 19.22 -20.65
N THR A 27 -24.37 20.40 -20.05
CA THR A 27 -24.35 20.58 -18.59
C THR A 27 -25.57 19.96 -17.94
N GLU A 28 -26.76 20.18 -18.48
CA GLU A 28 -27.99 19.61 -17.95
C GLU A 28 -27.96 18.07 -18.01
N VAL A 29 -27.52 17.48 -19.11
CA VAL A 29 -27.40 16.01 -19.23
C VAL A 29 -26.41 15.44 -18.20
N LEU A 30 -25.23 16.06 -18.04
CA LEU A 30 -24.26 15.68 -17.02
C LEU A 30 -24.87 15.74 -15.62
N GLN A 31 -25.52 16.85 -15.28
CA GLN A 31 -26.12 17.07 -13.96
C GLN A 31 -27.25 16.09 -13.67
N HIS A 32 -28.09 15.80 -14.66
CA HIS A 32 -29.15 14.81 -14.54
C HIS A 32 -28.58 13.41 -14.32
N GLN A 33 -27.53 13.00 -15.06
CA GLN A 33 -26.91 11.69 -14.87
C GLN A 33 -26.27 11.56 -13.49
N MET A 34 -25.40 12.49 -13.06
CA MET A 34 -24.69 12.37 -11.78
C MET A 34 -25.60 12.42 -10.54
N ARG A 35 -26.83 12.95 -10.69
CA ARG A 35 -27.86 13.02 -9.63
C ARG A 35 -28.80 11.84 -9.59
N THR A 36 -28.75 10.95 -10.59
CA THR A 36 -29.69 9.83 -10.72
C THR A 36 -29.01 8.48 -10.89
N VAL A 37 -27.82 8.43 -11.48
CA VAL A 37 -27.01 7.24 -11.70
C VAL A 37 -25.87 7.25 -10.69
N PRO A 38 -25.90 6.38 -9.67
CA PRO A 38 -24.84 6.34 -8.67
C PRO A 38 -23.50 5.90 -9.26
N PHE A 39 -22.42 6.45 -8.71
CA PHE A 39 -21.09 5.88 -8.85
C PHE A 39 -20.93 4.75 -7.83
N GLU A 40 -20.86 3.50 -8.29
CA GLU A 40 -20.91 2.32 -7.41
C GLU A 40 -20.15 1.11 -7.96
N ASN A 41 -19.79 0.17 -7.08
CA ASN A 41 -19.16 -1.10 -7.40
C ASN A 41 -19.86 -2.32 -6.76
N LEU A 42 -21.15 -2.20 -6.40
CA LEU A 42 -21.82 -3.16 -5.52
C LEU A 42 -21.94 -4.56 -6.14
N ASN A 43 -21.98 -4.67 -7.47
CA ASN A 43 -21.97 -5.98 -8.14
C ASN A 43 -20.80 -6.85 -7.69
N MET A 44 -19.59 -6.29 -7.56
CA MET A 44 -18.41 -7.02 -7.13
C MET A 44 -18.60 -7.65 -5.74
N HIS A 45 -19.29 -6.93 -4.86
CA HIS A 45 -19.59 -7.32 -3.48
C HIS A 45 -20.88 -8.13 -3.35
N CYS A 46 -21.61 -8.31 -4.45
CA CYS A 46 -22.71 -9.25 -4.63
C CYS A 46 -22.27 -10.54 -5.38
N GLY A 47 -20.98 -10.65 -5.73
CA GLY A 47 -20.45 -11.76 -6.52
C GLY A 47 -20.84 -11.74 -7.99
N GLU A 48 -21.03 -10.54 -8.54
CA GLU A 48 -21.38 -10.26 -9.93
C GLU A 48 -20.27 -9.44 -10.61
N ALA A 49 -20.10 -9.59 -11.92
CA ALA A 49 -19.05 -8.89 -12.67
C ALA A 49 -19.43 -7.44 -13.01
N MET A 50 -18.43 -6.57 -13.13
CA MET A 50 -18.56 -5.26 -13.74
C MET A 50 -18.40 -5.43 -15.26
N ASN A 51 -19.52 -5.50 -15.97
CA ASN A 51 -19.52 -5.71 -17.42
C ASN A 51 -19.16 -4.41 -18.16
N LEU A 52 -18.31 -4.51 -19.18
CA LEU A 52 -17.85 -3.40 -20.01
C LEU A 52 -18.68 -3.25 -21.30
N ASP A 53 -19.40 -4.31 -21.70
CA ASP A 53 -20.30 -4.30 -22.85
C ASP A 53 -21.38 -3.22 -22.69
N LEU A 54 -21.60 -2.44 -23.75
CA LEU A 54 -22.47 -1.27 -23.71
C LEU A 54 -23.94 -1.67 -23.54
N GLU A 55 -24.41 -2.73 -24.20
CA GLU A 55 -25.80 -3.19 -24.06
C GLU A 55 -26.07 -3.72 -22.65
N ALA A 56 -25.15 -4.49 -22.09
CA ALA A 56 -25.22 -4.96 -20.71
C ALA A 56 -25.17 -3.79 -19.71
N THR A 57 -24.32 -2.80 -19.96
CA THR A 57 -24.22 -1.56 -19.15
C THR A 57 -25.51 -0.76 -19.22
N PHE A 58 -26.09 -0.60 -20.41
CA PHE A 58 -27.38 0.06 -20.61
C PHE A 58 -28.49 -0.67 -19.84
N ASP A 59 -28.55 -2.00 -19.92
CA ASP A 59 -29.57 -2.78 -19.21
C ASP A 59 -29.42 -2.67 -17.70
N HIS A 60 -28.19 -2.69 -17.22
CA HIS A 60 -27.88 -2.52 -15.81
C HIS A 60 -28.27 -1.13 -15.29
N ILE A 61 -27.77 -0.07 -15.91
CA ILE A 61 -27.97 1.30 -15.42
C ILE A 61 -29.39 1.80 -15.71
N VAL A 62 -29.89 1.62 -16.94
CA VAL A 62 -31.15 2.19 -17.41
C VAL A 62 -32.34 1.34 -16.99
N ARG A 63 -32.33 0.04 -17.30
CA ARG A 63 -33.49 -0.84 -17.08
C ARG A 63 -33.59 -1.34 -15.65
N LYS A 64 -32.46 -1.77 -15.06
CA LYS A 64 -32.40 -2.20 -13.65
C LYS A 64 -32.22 -1.06 -12.65
N LYS A 65 -32.12 0.19 -13.13
CA LYS A 65 -31.95 1.40 -12.31
C LYS A 65 -30.73 1.34 -11.37
N ARG A 66 -29.66 0.70 -11.81
CA ARG A 66 -28.39 0.64 -11.06
C ARG A 66 -27.50 1.84 -11.37
N GLY A 67 -26.34 1.85 -10.72
CA GLY A 67 -25.23 2.71 -11.09
C GLY A 67 -24.11 1.94 -11.79
N GLY A 68 -22.90 2.48 -11.74
CA GLY A 68 -21.70 1.81 -12.18
C GLY A 68 -20.45 2.64 -11.90
N TRP A 69 -19.28 2.04 -12.06
CA TRP A 69 -18.02 2.76 -11.98
C TRP A 69 -17.72 3.54 -13.27
N CYS A 70 -16.58 4.25 -13.33
CA CYS A 70 -16.27 5.15 -14.45
C CYS A 70 -16.33 4.47 -15.81
N LEU A 71 -15.84 3.23 -15.93
CA LEU A 71 -15.84 2.48 -17.20
C LEU A 71 -17.25 2.13 -17.70
N GLN A 72 -18.27 2.19 -16.85
CA GLN A 72 -19.67 1.93 -17.21
C GLN A 72 -20.44 3.23 -17.38
N ALA A 73 -20.43 4.09 -16.37
CA ALA A 73 -21.24 5.31 -16.36
C ALA A 73 -20.73 6.35 -17.37
N ASN A 74 -19.41 6.49 -17.57
CA ASN A 74 -18.89 7.39 -18.61
C ASN A 74 -18.97 6.77 -20.01
N HIS A 75 -18.95 5.43 -20.15
CA HIS A 75 -19.22 4.76 -21.42
C HIS A 75 -20.69 4.97 -21.86
N LEU A 76 -21.64 4.86 -20.92
CA LEU A 76 -23.05 5.16 -21.18
C LEU A 76 -23.25 6.64 -21.53
N LEU A 77 -22.57 7.56 -20.83
CA LEU A 77 -22.62 8.99 -21.13
C LEU A 77 -22.04 9.30 -22.50
N TYR A 78 -20.89 8.73 -22.84
CA TYR A 78 -20.28 8.84 -24.17
C TYR A 78 -21.26 8.41 -25.26
N TRP A 79 -21.90 7.25 -25.10
CA TRP A 79 -22.91 6.76 -26.04
C TRP A 79 -24.08 7.74 -26.16
N ALA A 80 -24.61 8.21 -25.04
CA ALA A 80 -25.77 9.11 -25.03
C ALA A 80 -25.46 10.43 -25.75
N LEU A 81 -24.33 11.06 -25.43
CA LEU A 81 -23.88 12.31 -26.06
C LEU A 81 -23.57 12.12 -27.55
N THR A 82 -22.92 11.02 -27.92
CA THR A 82 -22.70 10.66 -29.34
C THR A 82 -24.03 10.51 -30.08
N LYS A 83 -25.01 9.85 -29.46
CA LYS A 83 -26.35 9.65 -30.05
C LYS A 83 -27.15 10.94 -30.19
N MET A 84 -26.94 11.90 -29.29
CA MET A 84 -27.49 13.25 -29.43
C MET A 84 -26.86 14.01 -30.60
N GLY A 85 -25.62 13.67 -30.97
CA GLY A 85 -24.89 14.30 -32.07
C GLY A 85 -23.75 15.21 -31.62
N PHE A 86 -23.39 15.20 -30.33
CA PHE A 86 -22.16 15.85 -29.87
C PHE A 86 -20.93 15.16 -30.48
N GLU A 87 -19.89 15.94 -30.78
CA GLU A 87 -18.58 15.40 -31.10
C GLU A 87 -17.90 14.97 -29.80
N THR A 88 -17.75 13.67 -29.59
CA THR A 88 -17.24 13.10 -28.35
C THR A 88 -16.04 12.20 -28.57
N THR A 89 -15.09 12.22 -27.64
CA THR A 89 -13.91 11.36 -27.63
C THR A 89 -13.73 10.73 -26.26
N MET A 90 -13.49 9.42 -26.19
CA MET A 90 -13.06 8.78 -24.93
C MET A 90 -11.58 9.07 -24.68
N LEU A 91 -11.24 9.40 -23.43
CA LEU A 91 -9.89 9.65 -22.96
C LEU A 91 -9.55 8.74 -21.78
N GLY A 92 -8.26 8.42 -21.66
CA GLY A 92 -7.73 7.60 -20.59
C GLY A 92 -7.03 8.40 -19.51
N GLY A 93 -7.39 8.14 -18.26
CA GLY A 93 -6.88 8.84 -17.09
C GLY A 93 -6.16 7.95 -16.08
N TYR A 94 -5.27 8.59 -15.33
CA TYR A 94 -4.48 8.05 -14.24
C TYR A 94 -4.89 8.79 -12.97
N VAL A 95 -5.37 8.06 -11.98
CA VAL A 95 -5.95 8.67 -10.76
C VAL A 95 -4.84 9.06 -9.80
N TYR A 96 -4.93 10.21 -9.14
CA TYR A 96 -3.97 10.58 -8.09
C TYR A 96 -4.20 9.79 -6.80
N ILE A 97 -3.16 9.11 -6.32
CA ILE A 97 -3.17 8.27 -5.13
C ILE A 97 -2.34 8.99 -4.04
N LEU A 98 -3.00 9.86 -3.25
CA LEU A 98 -2.39 10.63 -2.13
C LEU A 98 -1.52 9.79 -1.18
N PRO A 99 -1.84 8.53 -0.80
CA PRO A 99 -1.00 7.77 0.11
C PRO A 99 0.44 7.60 -0.41
N VAL A 100 0.60 7.51 -1.73
CA VAL A 100 1.90 7.37 -2.41
C VAL A 100 2.34 8.66 -3.13
N ASN A 101 1.52 9.71 -3.07
CA ASN A 101 1.72 10.99 -3.76
C ASN A 101 2.10 10.86 -5.24
N LYS A 102 1.43 9.93 -5.95
CA LYS A 102 1.65 9.67 -7.36
C LYS A 102 0.33 9.39 -8.07
N TYR A 103 0.28 9.66 -9.36
CA TYR A 103 -0.77 9.14 -10.23
C TYR A 103 -0.61 7.62 -10.37
N SER A 104 -1.73 6.92 -10.60
CA SER A 104 -1.71 5.49 -10.86
C SER A 104 -0.78 5.17 -12.02
N ARG A 105 -0.07 4.05 -11.93
CA ARG A 105 0.78 3.58 -13.04
C ARG A 105 -0.05 3.22 -14.27
N GLU A 106 -1.19 2.58 -14.02
CA GLU A 106 -2.10 2.10 -15.06
C GLU A 106 -3.22 3.11 -15.33
N MET A 107 -3.77 3.02 -16.55
CA MET A 107 -4.86 3.86 -17.05
C MET A 107 -6.20 3.32 -16.55
N ILE A 108 -6.61 3.74 -15.36
CA ILE A 108 -7.76 3.16 -14.63
C ILE A 108 -9.01 4.05 -14.62
N HIS A 109 -8.99 5.20 -15.30
CA HIS A 109 -10.13 6.13 -15.36
C HIS A 109 -10.53 6.44 -16.80
N LEU A 110 -11.83 6.44 -17.09
CA LEU A 110 -12.40 6.84 -18.37
C LEU A 110 -13.00 8.24 -18.24
N VAL A 111 -12.61 9.16 -19.10
CA VAL A 111 -13.14 10.54 -19.18
C VAL A 111 -13.65 10.79 -20.60
N VAL A 112 -14.63 11.67 -20.79
CA VAL A 112 -15.15 12.03 -22.11
C VAL A 112 -14.75 13.46 -22.44
N GLN A 113 -14.13 13.68 -23.60
CA GLN A 113 -14.01 15.01 -24.19
C GLN A 113 -15.21 15.28 -25.08
N VAL A 114 -15.74 16.50 -25.04
CA VAL A 114 -16.79 17.00 -25.93
C VAL A 114 -16.34 18.28 -26.61
N THR A 115 -16.46 18.32 -27.93
CA THR A 115 -16.18 19.52 -28.74
C THR A 115 -17.49 20.20 -29.09
N ILE A 116 -17.62 21.49 -28.76
CA ILE A 116 -18.76 22.32 -29.14
C ILE A 116 -18.21 23.53 -29.89
N SER A 117 -18.47 23.58 -31.19
CA SER A 117 -17.87 24.55 -32.11
C SER A 117 -16.34 24.43 -32.11
N ASP A 118 -15.62 25.39 -31.53
CA ASP A 118 -14.17 25.46 -31.45
C ASP A 118 -13.63 25.25 -30.02
N ARG A 119 -14.51 24.91 -29.07
CA ARG A 119 -14.17 24.74 -27.65
C ARG A 119 -14.24 23.28 -27.23
N ASN A 120 -13.24 22.85 -26.48
CA ASN A 120 -13.13 21.51 -25.95
C ASN A 120 -13.42 21.50 -24.46
N TYR A 121 -14.20 20.54 -24.01
CA TYR A 121 -14.55 20.36 -22.60
C TYR A 121 -14.26 18.92 -22.19
N ILE A 122 -13.86 18.69 -20.95
CA ILE A 122 -14.01 17.36 -20.35
C ILE A 122 -15.33 17.26 -19.59
N VAL A 123 -15.90 16.07 -19.68
CA VAL A 123 -17.15 15.64 -19.08
C VAL A 123 -16.89 14.29 -18.43
N ASP A 124 -17.26 14.19 -17.16
CA ASP A 124 -17.03 13.03 -16.33
C ASP A 124 -18.19 12.97 -15.34
N ALA A 125 -19.00 11.91 -15.37
CA ALA A 125 -20.15 11.73 -14.49
C ALA A 125 -19.87 10.72 -13.37
N ALA A 126 -18.67 10.17 -13.29
CA ALA A 126 -18.42 8.93 -12.55
C ALA A 126 -17.01 8.88 -11.92
N PHE A 127 -16.51 10.01 -11.45
CA PHE A 127 -15.43 10.04 -10.44
C PHE A 127 -16.01 9.98 -9.02
N GLY A 128 -17.18 10.60 -8.81
CA GLY A 128 -17.95 10.50 -7.58
C GLY A 128 -17.42 11.33 -6.40
N GLY A 129 -18.05 11.12 -5.24
CA GLY A 129 -17.71 11.81 -3.99
C GLY A 129 -17.77 13.33 -4.13
N SER A 130 -16.81 14.02 -3.50
CA SER A 130 -16.72 15.49 -3.50
C SER A 130 -15.82 16.07 -4.59
N CYS A 131 -15.24 15.23 -5.45
CA CYS A 131 -14.46 15.65 -6.63
C CYS A 131 -15.24 15.54 -7.94
N GLN A 132 -16.49 15.08 -7.87
CA GLN A 132 -17.36 15.04 -9.03
C GLN A 132 -17.58 16.46 -9.57
N ILE A 133 -17.19 16.71 -10.83
CA ILE A 133 -17.51 17.96 -11.52
C ILE A 133 -19.02 18.02 -11.76
N TRP A 134 -19.61 19.20 -11.61
CA TRP A 134 -21.04 19.45 -11.82
C TRP A 134 -21.33 20.12 -13.16
N GLU A 135 -20.30 20.65 -13.81
CA GLU A 135 -20.37 21.31 -15.11
C GLU A 135 -19.17 20.85 -15.95
N PRO A 136 -19.31 20.76 -17.29
CA PRO A 136 -18.18 20.49 -18.17
C PRO A 136 -17.04 21.49 -17.95
N LEU A 137 -15.82 20.99 -17.83
CA LEU A 137 -14.65 21.84 -17.64
C LEU A 137 -14.01 22.16 -18.99
N GLU A 138 -13.87 23.44 -19.32
CA GLU A 138 -13.22 23.88 -20.56
C GLU A 138 -11.72 23.53 -20.49
N LEU A 139 -11.17 22.94 -21.55
CA LEU A 139 -9.77 22.53 -21.69
C LEU A 139 -8.85 23.76 -21.90
N VAL A 140 -8.71 24.58 -20.85
CA VAL A 140 -7.85 25.76 -20.81
C VAL A 140 -6.88 25.63 -19.62
N SER A 141 -5.59 25.48 -19.93
CA SER A 141 -4.55 25.30 -18.92
C SER A 141 -4.46 26.51 -17.97
N GLY A 142 -4.45 26.24 -16.67
CA GLY A 142 -4.35 27.23 -15.59
C GLY A 142 -5.64 27.99 -15.26
N LYS A 143 -6.74 27.75 -15.99
CA LYS A 143 -8.02 28.46 -15.75
C LYS A 143 -8.73 27.89 -14.52
N ASP A 144 -9.02 28.77 -13.55
CA ASP A 144 -9.93 28.46 -12.46
C ASP A 144 -11.37 28.39 -12.94
N GLN A 145 -12.05 27.30 -12.59
CA GLN A 145 -13.43 27.00 -12.99
C GLN A 145 -14.24 26.71 -11.72
N PRO A 146 -14.77 27.77 -11.05
CA PRO A 146 -15.59 27.63 -9.86
C PRO A 146 -16.89 26.89 -10.15
N GLN A 147 -17.18 25.88 -9.34
CA GLN A 147 -18.43 25.12 -9.36
C GLN A 147 -18.98 24.96 -7.94
N VAL A 148 -20.18 24.41 -7.80
CA VAL A 148 -20.75 24.13 -6.47
C VAL A 148 -19.83 23.27 -5.60
N PRO A 149 -19.19 22.17 -6.07
CA PRO A 149 -18.31 21.34 -5.24
C PRO A 149 -16.98 22.00 -4.82
N GLY A 150 -16.54 23.06 -5.51
CA GLY A 150 -15.24 23.69 -5.31
C GLY A 150 -14.74 24.36 -6.59
N ILE A 151 -13.49 24.80 -6.59
CA ILE A 151 -12.86 25.38 -7.78
C ILE A 151 -12.03 24.29 -8.44
N PHE A 152 -12.32 23.97 -9.69
CA PHE A 152 -11.51 23.04 -10.47
C PHE A 152 -10.52 23.78 -11.35
N ARG A 153 -9.36 23.17 -11.57
CA ARG A 153 -8.33 23.68 -12.47
C ARG A 153 -7.78 22.54 -13.30
N LEU A 154 -7.70 22.79 -14.60
CA LEU A 154 -6.95 21.96 -15.52
C LEU A 154 -5.60 22.61 -15.77
N THR A 155 -4.52 21.85 -15.67
CA THR A 155 -3.17 22.32 -16.02
C THR A 155 -2.58 21.36 -17.02
N GLU A 156 -2.05 21.88 -18.12
CA GLU A 156 -1.32 21.11 -19.12
C GLU A 156 0.18 21.26 -18.88
N GLU A 157 0.89 20.14 -18.85
CA GLU A 157 2.34 20.07 -18.78
C GLU A 157 2.83 18.86 -19.60
N ASN A 158 3.68 19.11 -20.60
CA ASN A 158 4.33 18.10 -21.44
C ASN A 158 3.35 17.11 -22.11
N GLY A 159 2.23 17.60 -22.62
CA GLY A 159 1.19 16.81 -23.28
C GLY A 159 0.25 16.06 -22.32
N THR A 160 0.45 16.19 -21.01
CA THR A 160 -0.41 15.63 -19.97
C THR A 160 -1.25 16.73 -19.33
N TRP A 161 -2.54 16.47 -19.19
CA TRP A 161 -3.48 17.32 -18.47
C TRP A 161 -3.69 16.79 -17.06
N TYR A 162 -3.76 17.71 -16.10
CA TYR A 162 -3.95 17.45 -14.69
C TYR A 162 -5.21 18.15 -14.20
N LEU A 163 -6.17 17.39 -13.65
CA LEU A 163 -7.32 17.93 -12.96
C LEU A 163 -7.03 18.03 -11.47
N ASP A 164 -7.14 19.26 -10.96
CA ASP A 164 -7.00 19.58 -9.55
C ASP A 164 -8.26 20.29 -9.03
N GLN A 165 -8.50 20.20 -7.72
CA GLN A 165 -9.61 20.83 -7.03
C GLN A 165 -9.10 21.63 -5.82
N ILE A 166 -9.54 22.87 -5.70
CA ILE A 166 -9.46 23.66 -4.47
C ILE A 166 -10.80 23.50 -3.73
N ARG A 167 -10.71 22.95 -2.53
CA ARG A 167 -11.83 22.52 -1.69
C ARG A 167 -12.11 23.57 -0.62
N ARG A 168 -13.31 23.49 -0.06
CA ARG A 168 -13.72 24.29 1.10
C ARG A 168 -13.25 23.66 2.39
N GLU A 169 -13.22 24.46 3.45
CA GLU A 169 -13.07 23.93 4.81
C GLU A 169 -14.21 22.94 5.12
N GLN A 170 -13.98 22.05 6.07
CA GLN A 170 -14.95 21.01 6.43
C GLN A 170 -15.34 21.12 7.89
N CYS A 171 -16.64 21.19 8.13
CA CYS A 171 -17.24 21.06 9.45
C CYS A 171 -17.73 19.62 9.63
N VAL A 172 -17.19 18.93 10.64
CA VAL A 172 -17.58 17.57 11.02
C VAL A 172 -18.17 17.63 12.43
N PRO A 173 -19.51 17.69 12.58
CA PRO A 173 -20.13 17.91 13.89
C PRO A 173 -19.91 16.74 14.86
N ASN A 174 -19.88 15.52 14.34
CA ASN A 174 -19.65 14.33 15.15
C ASN A 174 -18.13 14.12 15.34
N GLN A 175 -17.65 14.36 16.56
CA GLN A 175 -16.23 14.25 16.89
C GLN A 175 -15.66 12.83 16.76
N GLU A 176 -16.50 11.79 16.82
CA GLU A 176 -16.08 10.41 16.58
C GLU A 176 -15.46 10.24 15.19
N PHE A 177 -15.94 11.02 14.21
CA PHE A 177 -15.48 10.98 12.83
C PHE A 177 -14.52 12.12 12.47
N ALA A 178 -14.13 12.99 13.41
CA ALA A 178 -13.26 14.13 13.11
C ALA A 178 -11.87 13.73 12.59
N ASN A 179 -11.42 12.52 12.93
CA ASN A 179 -10.20 11.90 12.41
C ASN A 179 -10.50 10.67 11.54
N SER A 180 -11.70 10.58 10.99
CA SER A 180 -12.03 9.49 10.06
C SER A 180 -11.06 9.53 8.89
N ASP A 181 -10.57 8.35 8.50
CA ASP A 181 -9.82 8.20 7.27
C ASP A 181 -10.63 8.73 6.09
N LEU A 182 -11.97 8.68 6.10
CA LEU A 182 -12.85 9.20 5.05
C LEU A 182 -12.84 10.74 4.85
N LEU A 183 -11.92 11.48 5.47
CA LEU A 183 -11.84 12.95 5.44
C LEU A 183 -10.53 13.46 4.84
N GLU A 184 -10.61 14.00 3.62
CA GLU A 184 -9.46 14.69 3.04
C GLU A 184 -9.21 16.02 3.75
N LYS A 185 -8.05 16.18 4.42
CA LYS A 185 -7.74 17.40 5.18
C LYS A 185 -7.12 18.51 4.33
N SER A 186 -6.58 18.19 3.16
CA SER A 186 -6.00 19.18 2.26
C SER A 186 -7.07 19.98 1.53
N GLU A 187 -6.91 21.31 1.50
CA GLU A 187 -7.71 22.19 0.65
C GLU A 187 -7.39 21.98 -0.84
N TYR A 188 -6.12 21.78 -1.16
CA TYR A 188 -5.70 21.48 -2.53
C TYR A 188 -5.66 19.98 -2.77
N ARG A 189 -6.39 19.49 -3.76
CA ARG A 189 -6.44 18.08 -4.09
C ARG A 189 -6.17 17.85 -5.57
N LYS A 190 -5.15 17.02 -5.84
CA LYS A 190 -4.96 16.41 -7.16
C LYS A 190 -5.99 15.30 -7.37
N VAL A 191 -6.65 15.29 -8.53
CA VAL A 191 -7.77 14.39 -8.83
C VAL A 191 -7.31 13.26 -9.76
N TYR A 192 -7.01 13.57 -11.02
CA TYR A 192 -6.46 12.64 -12.00
C TYR A 192 -5.68 13.39 -13.08
N SER A 193 -4.83 12.67 -13.81
CA SER A 193 -4.17 13.15 -15.03
C SER A 193 -4.66 12.36 -16.24
N PHE A 194 -4.58 12.93 -17.44
CA PHE A 194 -4.96 12.27 -18.68
C PHE A 194 -4.22 12.88 -19.87
N THR A 195 -4.24 12.19 -21.01
CA THR A 195 -3.77 12.74 -22.28
C THR A 195 -4.96 12.94 -23.22
N LEU A 196 -4.79 13.75 -24.26
CA LEU A 196 -5.81 13.92 -25.31
C LEU A 196 -5.75 12.82 -26.38
N GLU A 197 -5.07 11.71 -26.10
CA GLU A 197 -5.03 10.56 -27.01
C GLU A 197 -6.41 9.87 -27.02
N PRO A 198 -7.07 9.77 -28.19
CA PRO A 198 -8.36 9.08 -28.29
C PRO A 198 -8.24 7.62 -27.88
N ARG A 199 -9.21 7.14 -27.11
CA ARG A 199 -9.34 5.75 -26.68
C ARG A 199 -10.60 5.10 -27.24
N THR A 200 -10.63 3.78 -27.21
CA THR A 200 -11.86 2.99 -27.32
C THR A 200 -12.12 2.23 -26.03
N ILE A 201 -13.30 1.62 -25.89
CA ILE A 201 -13.62 0.88 -24.67
C ILE A 201 -12.74 -0.37 -24.51
N GLU A 202 -12.28 -0.95 -25.62
CA GLU A 202 -11.37 -2.10 -25.65
C GLU A 202 -10.02 -1.81 -24.97
N ASP A 203 -9.54 -0.55 -25.01
CA ASP A 203 -8.31 -0.15 -24.32
C ASP A 203 -8.40 -0.35 -22.79
N PHE A 204 -9.62 -0.42 -22.24
CA PHE A 204 -9.88 -0.61 -20.81
C PHE A 204 -10.21 -2.06 -20.43
N GLU A 205 -10.25 -3.02 -21.36
CA GLU A 205 -10.69 -4.39 -21.07
C GLU A 205 -9.79 -5.11 -20.05
N SER A 206 -8.47 -4.94 -20.20
CA SER A 206 -7.49 -5.49 -19.26
C SER A 206 -7.64 -4.88 -17.86
N MET A 207 -7.86 -3.56 -17.79
CA MET A 207 -8.04 -2.83 -16.54
C MET A 207 -9.37 -3.14 -15.89
N ASN A 208 -10.45 -3.31 -16.65
CA ASN A 208 -11.75 -3.76 -16.13
C ASN A 208 -11.59 -5.08 -15.39
N THR A 209 -10.85 -6.03 -15.97
CA THR A 209 -10.56 -7.33 -15.35
C THR A 209 -9.68 -7.18 -14.11
N TYR A 210 -8.58 -6.43 -14.22
CA TYR A 210 -7.64 -6.21 -13.11
C TYR A 210 -8.33 -5.55 -11.91
N LEU A 211 -9.09 -4.48 -12.15
CA LEU A 211 -9.76 -3.71 -11.10
C LEU A 211 -10.83 -4.53 -10.36
N GLN A 212 -11.42 -5.54 -10.99
CA GLN A 212 -12.43 -6.38 -10.33
C GLN A 212 -11.91 -7.70 -9.74
N THR A 213 -10.64 -8.06 -9.98
CA THR A 213 -10.08 -9.36 -9.54
C THR A 213 -8.80 -9.26 -8.73
N SER A 214 -7.99 -8.21 -8.93
CA SER A 214 -6.68 -8.10 -8.30
C SER A 214 -6.81 -7.88 -6.80
N SER A 215 -6.02 -8.61 -6.01
CA SER A 215 -5.84 -8.38 -4.57
C SER A 215 -5.30 -6.98 -4.25
N THR A 216 -4.74 -6.27 -5.22
CA THR A 216 -4.25 -4.90 -5.08
C THR A 216 -5.26 -3.85 -5.54
N SER A 217 -6.41 -4.27 -6.09
CA SER A 217 -7.44 -3.33 -6.51
C SER A 217 -8.26 -2.86 -5.32
N VAL A 218 -8.35 -1.55 -5.20
CA VAL A 218 -9.21 -0.88 -4.24
C VAL A 218 -10.69 -1.31 -4.34
N PHE A 219 -11.18 -1.57 -5.56
CA PHE A 219 -12.59 -1.86 -5.79
C PHE A 219 -13.05 -3.22 -5.22
N ILE A 220 -12.14 -4.17 -4.97
CA ILE A 220 -12.49 -5.50 -4.41
C ILE A 220 -12.55 -5.52 -2.88
N HIS A 221 -12.00 -4.50 -2.22
CA HIS A 221 -11.83 -4.47 -0.77
C HIS A 221 -12.74 -3.49 -0.07
N THR A 222 -13.37 -2.58 -0.81
CA THR A 222 -14.39 -1.72 -0.23
C THR A 222 -15.58 -1.60 -1.17
N SER A 223 -16.77 -1.78 -0.62
CA SER A 223 -18.03 -1.58 -1.35
C SER A 223 -18.45 -0.13 -1.21
N PHE A 224 -18.86 0.53 -2.28
CA PHE A 224 -19.36 1.90 -2.21
C PHE A 224 -20.51 2.18 -3.18
N CYS A 225 -21.27 3.21 -2.84
CA CYS A 225 -22.29 3.83 -3.68
C CYS A 225 -22.34 5.33 -3.37
N ALA A 226 -22.15 6.18 -4.38
CA ALA A 226 -22.14 7.63 -4.22
C ALA A 226 -23.09 8.29 -5.22
N LEU A 227 -23.81 9.33 -4.78
CA LEU A 227 -24.79 10.04 -5.60
C LEU A 227 -24.79 11.52 -5.27
N GLN A 228 -24.72 12.37 -6.30
CA GLN A 228 -24.81 13.81 -6.13
C GLN A 228 -26.26 14.20 -5.79
N THR A 229 -26.41 15.19 -4.92
CA THR A 229 -27.71 15.79 -4.58
C THR A 229 -27.74 17.23 -5.09
N PRO A 230 -28.90 17.92 -5.07
CA PRO A 230 -28.96 19.32 -5.44
C PRO A 230 -28.05 20.25 -4.62
N GLU A 231 -27.67 19.85 -3.41
CA GLU A 231 -26.89 20.68 -2.47
C GLU A 231 -25.56 20.03 -2.04
N GLY A 232 -25.20 18.86 -2.59
CA GLY A 232 -24.23 18.01 -1.92
C GLY A 232 -23.96 16.66 -2.58
N VAL A 233 -23.50 15.71 -1.77
CA VAL A 233 -23.29 14.31 -2.16
C VAL A 233 -23.57 13.39 -0.98
N CYS A 234 -24.18 12.24 -1.26
CA CYS A 234 -24.30 11.13 -0.32
C CYS A 234 -23.37 10.00 -0.76
N CYS A 235 -22.72 9.34 0.20
CA CYS A 235 -21.86 8.18 -0.01
C CYS A 235 -22.19 7.10 1.02
N LEU A 236 -22.38 5.87 0.58
CA LEU A 236 -22.34 4.69 1.44
C LEU A 236 -21.04 3.96 1.13
N ILE A 237 -20.20 3.72 2.14
CA ILE A 237 -18.88 3.08 2.04
C ILE A 237 -18.85 1.96 3.08
N GLY A 238 -18.91 0.72 2.62
CA GLY A 238 -19.25 -0.48 3.39
C GLY A 238 -20.39 -0.25 4.37
N SER A 239 -20.05 -0.12 5.66
CA SER A 239 -21.01 0.09 6.76
C SER A 239 -21.02 1.53 7.32
N THR A 240 -20.54 2.50 6.54
CA THR A 240 -20.52 3.93 6.91
C THR A 240 -21.25 4.74 5.86
N PHE A 241 -22.33 5.40 6.25
CA PHE A 241 -23.04 6.39 5.45
C PHE A 241 -22.49 7.78 5.74
N ALA A 242 -22.24 8.56 4.70
CA ALA A 242 -21.77 9.94 4.79
C ALA A 242 -22.61 10.84 3.90
N SER A 243 -22.94 12.03 4.39
CA SER A 243 -23.53 13.11 3.61
C SER A 243 -22.66 14.35 3.69
N ARG A 244 -22.43 14.99 2.55
CA ARG A 244 -21.78 16.28 2.46
C ARG A 244 -22.76 17.30 1.87
N LYS A 245 -22.93 18.42 2.55
CA LYS A 245 -23.62 19.60 2.01
C LYS A 245 -22.59 20.66 1.66
N PHE A 246 -22.52 21.02 0.39
CA PHE A 246 -21.58 22.03 -0.12
C PHE A 246 -22.00 23.42 0.33
N SER A 247 -21.03 24.26 0.71
CA SER A 247 -21.28 25.66 1.11
C SER A 247 -22.38 25.80 2.18
N TYR A 248 -22.37 24.93 3.20
CA TYR A 248 -23.32 24.97 4.32
C TYR A 248 -23.28 26.30 5.08
N LYS A 249 -22.07 26.85 5.23
CA LYS A 249 -21.79 28.18 5.76
C LYS A 249 -20.62 28.75 4.95
N ASP A 250 -20.51 30.07 4.82
CA ASP A 250 -19.47 30.78 4.03
C ASP A 250 -18.14 30.01 3.93
N ASN A 251 -17.85 29.48 2.74
CA ASN A 251 -16.64 28.70 2.42
C ASN A 251 -16.39 27.42 3.27
N VAL A 252 -17.44 26.81 3.83
CA VAL A 252 -17.41 25.58 4.65
C VAL A 252 -18.43 24.57 4.15
N ASP A 253 -17.99 23.34 3.93
CA ASP A 253 -18.85 22.18 3.71
C ASP A 253 -19.22 21.52 5.04
N LEU A 254 -20.48 21.08 5.18
CA LEU A 254 -20.91 20.24 6.30
C LEU A 254 -20.74 18.77 5.90
N VAL A 255 -20.06 17.97 6.72
CA VAL A 255 -19.88 16.54 6.51
C VAL A 255 -20.40 15.77 7.72
N GLU A 256 -21.39 14.91 7.49
CA GLU A 256 -22.02 14.08 8.51
C GLU A 256 -21.75 12.62 8.21
N PHE A 257 -21.52 11.83 9.27
CA PHE A 257 -21.26 10.40 9.19
C PHE A 257 -22.18 9.63 10.12
N LYS A 258 -22.55 8.42 9.70
CA LYS A 258 -23.33 7.47 10.47
C LYS A 258 -22.84 6.06 10.15
N ASN A 259 -22.47 5.29 11.19
CA ASN A 259 -22.29 3.85 11.04
C ASN A 259 -23.66 3.18 10.92
N VAL A 260 -23.78 2.22 10.02
CA VAL A 260 -25.04 1.57 9.65
C VAL A 260 -24.89 0.05 9.68
N ASN A 261 -25.94 -0.64 10.10
CA ASN A 261 -25.99 -2.10 10.09
C ASN A 261 -26.47 -2.67 8.73
N GLU A 262 -26.49 -4.00 8.57
CA GLU A 262 -26.90 -4.64 7.30
C GLU A 262 -28.33 -4.29 6.86
N GLU A 263 -29.28 -4.17 7.79
CA GLU A 263 -30.68 -3.83 7.48
C GLU A 263 -30.78 -2.37 7.01
N GLU A 264 -30.10 -1.46 7.71
CA GLU A 264 -30.03 -0.04 7.35
C GLU A 264 -29.36 0.18 5.99
N ILE A 265 -28.37 -0.64 5.61
CA ILE A 265 -27.70 -0.57 4.31
C ILE A 265 -28.72 -0.78 3.18
N GLU A 266 -29.58 -1.79 3.26
CA GLU A 266 -30.58 -2.07 2.22
C GLU A 266 -31.60 -0.93 2.12
N GLU A 267 -32.05 -0.41 3.26
CA GLU A 267 -32.95 0.75 3.30
C GLU A 267 -32.30 2.00 2.69
N ILE A 268 -31.03 2.27 3.00
CA ILE A 268 -30.28 3.41 2.48
C ILE A 268 -30.06 3.27 0.97
N LEU A 269 -29.65 2.09 0.49
CA LEU A 269 -29.47 1.84 -0.94
C LEU A 269 -30.76 2.15 -1.71
N LYS A 270 -31.91 1.74 -1.19
CA LYS A 270 -33.20 2.00 -1.83
C LYS A 270 -33.66 3.46 -1.70
N ALA A 271 -33.60 4.03 -0.49
CA ALA A 271 -34.18 5.33 -0.19
C ALA A 271 -33.32 6.51 -0.68
N VAL A 272 -31.99 6.38 -0.58
CA VAL A 272 -31.04 7.45 -0.94
C VAL A 272 -30.53 7.27 -2.36
N PHE A 273 -30.14 6.04 -2.73
CA PHE A 273 -29.47 5.77 -4.00
C PHE A 273 -30.41 5.23 -5.10
N GLY A 274 -31.65 4.87 -4.75
CA GLY A 274 -32.60 4.25 -5.68
C GLY A 274 -32.18 2.87 -6.18
N VAL A 275 -31.24 2.22 -5.47
CA VAL A 275 -30.64 0.93 -5.83
C VAL A 275 -31.36 -0.21 -5.14
N SER A 276 -31.77 -1.20 -5.93
CA SER A 276 -32.24 -2.50 -5.46
C SER A 276 -31.28 -3.59 -5.96
N LEU A 277 -30.84 -4.47 -5.06
CA LEU A 277 -29.89 -5.54 -5.37
C LEU A 277 -30.63 -6.87 -5.56
N GLU A 278 -30.22 -7.66 -6.55
CA GLU A 278 -30.80 -9.00 -6.80
C GLU A 278 -30.18 -10.08 -5.90
N ARG A 279 -28.96 -9.84 -5.42
CA ARG A 279 -28.19 -10.73 -4.55
C ARG A 279 -27.82 -9.99 -3.26
N LYS A 280 -27.60 -10.75 -2.18
CA LYS A 280 -27.18 -10.18 -0.91
C LYS A 280 -25.81 -9.50 -1.06
N LEU A 281 -25.75 -8.22 -0.70
CA LEU A 281 -24.51 -7.48 -0.58
C LEU A 281 -23.71 -8.04 0.61
N VAL A 282 -22.41 -8.23 0.41
CA VAL A 282 -21.46 -8.41 1.51
C VAL A 282 -20.69 -7.10 1.67
N PRO A 283 -21.11 -6.20 2.58
CA PRO A 283 -20.43 -4.92 2.74
C PRO A 283 -18.99 -5.19 3.14
N LYS A 284 -18.05 -4.67 2.34
CA LYS A 284 -16.65 -4.69 2.72
C LYS A 284 -16.26 -3.31 3.18
N ASN A 285 -15.77 -3.29 4.40
CA ASN A 285 -15.23 -2.12 5.08
C ASN A 285 -13.78 -2.41 5.47
N ASP A 286 -13.02 -2.98 4.53
CA ASP A 286 -11.59 -3.00 4.69
C ASP A 286 -11.07 -1.58 4.44
N LEU A 287 -11.16 -0.77 5.51
CA LEU A 287 -10.57 0.55 5.53
C LEU A 287 -9.07 0.47 5.30
N SER A 288 -8.40 -0.68 5.55
CA SER A 288 -6.97 -0.87 5.29
C SER A 288 -6.59 -1.11 3.82
N ALA A 289 -7.59 -1.14 2.93
CA ALA A 289 -7.44 -1.43 1.49
C ALA A 289 -8.08 -0.37 0.56
N GLY A 290 -8.14 0.89 1.01
CA GLY A 290 -7.91 2.02 0.11
C GLY A 290 -9.07 2.63 -0.64
N ILE A 291 -10.35 2.39 -0.31
CA ILE A 291 -11.39 3.36 -0.70
C ILE A 291 -11.44 4.42 0.37
N LEU A 292 -10.53 5.38 0.26
CA LEU A 292 -10.88 6.68 -0.25
C LEU A 292 -9.64 7.55 -0.13
N VAL A 293 -8.68 7.49 -1.04
CA VAL A 293 -8.15 8.78 -1.55
C VAL A 293 -9.01 9.34 -2.68
N PHE A 294 -10.29 9.10 -2.45
CA PHE A 294 -11.40 9.84 -2.97
C PHE A 294 -12.02 10.77 -1.90
N LEU A 295 -11.61 10.60 -0.62
CA LEU A 295 -11.70 11.43 0.60
C LEU A 295 -10.91 10.68 1.73
N ALA A 296 -9.58 10.91 1.84
CA ALA A 296 -8.56 10.23 2.70
C ALA A 296 -8.50 8.68 3.03
N ALA A 297 -7.23 8.21 3.11
CA ALA A 297 -6.63 6.96 3.64
C ALA A 297 -7.40 5.61 3.59
N ILE A 298 -6.85 4.45 3.16
CA ILE A 298 -5.55 3.85 3.47
C ILE A 298 -5.01 3.06 2.26
N LEU A 299 -3.88 3.51 1.74
CA LEU A 299 -2.73 2.65 1.41
C LEU A 299 -1.48 3.32 2.01
N THR A 300 -1.65 3.98 3.15
CA THR A 300 -0.54 4.66 3.81
C THR A 300 0.17 3.66 4.69
N MET A 301 1.39 3.33 4.29
CA MET A 301 2.40 3.02 5.28
C MET A 301 2.55 4.25 6.17
N ASP A 302 1.98 4.17 7.37
CA ASP A 302 2.07 5.23 8.36
C ASP A 302 3.37 5.04 9.16
N ILE A 303 4.19 6.08 9.19
CA ILE A 303 5.44 6.06 9.95
C ILE A 303 5.16 5.96 11.46
N ASP A 304 4.03 6.48 11.95
CA ASP A 304 3.64 6.38 13.35
C ASP A 304 3.29 4.94 13.72
N ALA A 305 2.55 4.22 12.87
CA ALA A 305 2.29 2.79 13.05
C ALA A 305 3.58 1.95 13.02
N TYR A 306 4.56 2.30 12.18
CA TYR A 306 5.88 1.67 12.22
C TYR A 306 6.58 1.90 13.58
N PHE A 307 6.58 3.13 14.09
CA PHE A 307 7.18 3.44 15.38
C PHE A 307 6.45 2.75 16.54
N GLU A 308 5.13 2.65 16.49
CA GLU A 308 4.34 1.87 17.44
C GLU A 308 4.74 0.39 17.39
N ARG A 309 4.86 -0.19 16.19
CA ARG A 309 5.27 -1.58 15.99
C ARG A 309 6.64 -1.88 16.61
N ILE A 310 7.59 -0.95 16.48
CA ILE A 310 8.93 -1.13 17.05
C ILE A 310 9.06 -0.61 18.49
N GLY A 311 7.99 -0.02 19.05
CA GLY A 311 7.96 0.56 20.38
C GLY A 311 8.84 1.79 20.57
N TYR A 312 9.12 2.55 19.49
CA TYR A 312 9.96 3.75 19.54
C TYR A 312 9.14 5.00 19.87
N GLN A 313 9.36 5.55 21.08
CA GLN A 313 8.60 6.68 21.62
C GLN A 313 9.42 7.97 21.77
N ASN A 314 10.72 7.93 21.46
CA ASN A 314 11.61 9.08 21.59
C ASN A 314 11.38 10.11 20.47
N SER A 315 12.01 11.29 20.62
CA SER A 315 11.94 12.35 19.61
C SER A 315 12.49 11.87 18.25
N ARG A 316 11.86 12.36 17.18
CA ARG A 316 12.15 11.99 15.78
C ARG A 316 12.70 13.17 14.97
N ASN A 317 12.96 14.28 15.65
CA ASN A 317 13.12 15.59 15.01
C ASN A 317 14.50 15.80 14.36
N LYS A 318 15.42 14.85 14.53
CA LYS A 318 16.81 14.98 14.06
C LYS A 318 17.27 13.66 13.41
N PRO A 319 17.66 13.67 12.13
CA PRO A 319 18.28 12.52 11.48
C PRO A 319 19.77 12.44 11.88
N ASP A 320 20.04 12.15 13.16
CA ASP A 320 21.40 11.98 13.70
C ASP A 320 21.72 10.51 14.01
N LEU A 321 22.99 10.23 14.35
CA LEU A 321 23.46 8.87 14.61
C LEU A 321 22.77 8.25 15.84
N GLN A 322 22.39 9.06 16.83
CA GLN A 322 21.69 8.56 18.01
C GLN A 322 20.30 8.07 17.62
N THR A 323 19.51 8.87 16.90
CA THR A 323 18.20 8.47 16.40
C THR A 323 18.29 7.24 15.48
N LEU A 324 19.28 7.19 14.57
CA LEU A 324 19.50 6.02 13.72
C LEU A 324 19.76 4.74 14.53
N THR A 325 20.60 4.85 15.57
CA THR A 325 20.94 3.73 16.46
C THR A 325 19.73 3.26 17.25
N GLU A 326 18.96 4.18 17.82
CA GLU A 326 17.77 3.84 18.61
C GLU A 326 16.73 3.12 17.74
N ILE A 327 16.46 3.59 16.51
CA ILE A 327 15.52 2.93 15.60
C ILE A 327 15.96 1.53 15.24
N LEU A 328 17.24 1.35 14.87
CA LEU A 328 17.80 0.04 14.58
C LEU A 328 17.60 -0.91 15.77
N GLN A 329 17.96 -0.46 16.98
CA GLN A 329 17.83 -1.25 18.20
C GLN A 329 16.38 -1.62 18.54
N HIS A 330 15.45 -0.68 18.35
CA HIS A 330 14.03 -0.93 18.53
C HIS A 330 13.50 -1.94 17.53
N GLN A 331 13.86 -1.82 16.24
CA GLN A 331 13.42 -2.76 15.21
C GLN A 331 13.95 -4.18 15.46
N ILE A 332 15.26 -4.36 15.68
CA ILE A 332 15.84 -5.72 15.86
C ILE A 332 15.36 -6.44 17.13
N ARG A 333 14.80 -5.70 18.10
CA ARG A 333 14.23 -6.25 19.35
C ARG A 333 12.74 -6.54 19.28
N THR A 334 12.05 -6.10 18.23
CA THR A 334 10.60 -6.22 18.11
C THR A 334 10.16 -6.92 16.82
N VAL A 335 10.90 -6.78 15.72
CA VAL A 335 10.63 -7.38 14.41
C VAL A 335 11.59 -8.56 14.22
N PRO A 336 11.09 -9.82 14.23
CA PRO A 336 11.97 -10.97 14.07
C PRO A 336 12.57 -11.08 12.66
N PHE A 337 13.79 -11.61 12.59
CA PHE A 337 14.34 -12.17 11.35
C PHE A 337 13.81 -13.60 11.18
N GLU A 338 12.94 -13.83 10.20
CA GLU A 338 12.21 -15.09 10.05
C GLU A 338 11.87 -15.44 8.58
N ASN A 339 11.55 -16.70 8.34
CA ASN A 339 11.13 -17.20 7.03
C ASN A 339 9.91 -18.14 7.12
N LEU A 340 9.08 -18.00 8.16
CA LEU A 340 8.05 -18.98 8.51
C LEU A 340 6.97 -19.09 7.45
N ASN A 341 6.70 -18.03 6.67
CA ASN A 341 5.75 -18.06 5.55
C ASN A 341 6.08 -19.21 4.57
N ILE A 342 7.35 -19.40 4.20
CA ILE A 342 7.79 -20.49 3.30
C ILE A 342 7.33 -21.85 3.84
N HIS A 343 7.46 -22.05 5.15
CA HIS A 343 7.15 -23.30 5.86
C HIS A 343 5.67 -23.40 6.27
N CYS A 344 4.88 -22.36 6.01
CA CYS A 344 3.42 -22.32 6.07
C CYS A 344 2.76 -22.44 4.67
N GLY A 345 3.56 -22.57 3.60
CA GLY A 345 3.07 -22.58 2.22
C GLY A 345 2.64 -21.20 1.72
N GLU A 346 3.28 -20.14 2.22
CA GLU A 346 2.99 -18.75 1.89
C GLU A 346 4.22 -18.06 1.27
N PRO A 347 4.01 -17.11 0.35
CA PRO A 347 5.10 -16.40 -0.29
C PRO A 347 5.81 -15.44 0.66
N MET A 348 7.09 -15.19 0.38
CA MET A 348 7.84 -14.06 0.89
C MET A 348 7.67 -12.89 -0.09
N GLU A 349 6.73 -12.01 0.22
CA GLU A 349 6.41 -10.83 -0.61
C GLU A 349 7.56 -9.82 -0.61
N LEU A 350 7.80 -9.20 -1.78
CA LEU A 350 8.84 -8.17 -1.96
C LEU A 350 8.27 -6.75 -1.99
N GLY A 351 6.99 -6.61 -2.31
CA GLY A 351 6.29 -5.33 -2.36
C GLY A 351 6.23 -4.68 -0.98
N LEU A 352 6.62 -3.41 -0.90
CA LEU A 352 6.76 -2.68 0.35
C LEU A 352 5.45 -2.57 1.15
N GLU A 353 4.30 -2.45 0.47
CA GLU A 353 2.98 -2.42 1.11
C GLU A 353 2.65 -3.76 1.79
N SER A 354 2.86 -4.89 1.09
CA SER A 354 2.68 -6.23 1.65
C SER A 354 3.62 -6.48 2.83
N ILE A 355 4.86 -6.00 2.74
CA ILE A 355 5.85 -6.06 3.82
C ILE A 355 5.38 -5.26 5.03
N PHE A 356 4.88 -4.03 4.82
CA PHE A 356 4.35 -3.20 5.89
C PHE A 356 3.16 -3.85 6.57
N ASP A 357 2.20 -4.36 5.80
CA ASP A 357 1.03 -5.04 6.35
C ASP A 357 1.44 -6.25 7.21
N GLN A 358 2.31 -7.11 6.68
CA GLN A 358 2.83 -8.27 7.39
C GLN A 358 3.57 -7.87 8.68
N ILE A 359 4.57 -7.00 8.58
CA ILE A 359 5.45 -6.70 9.71
C ILE A 359 4.75 -5.81 10.74
N VAL A 360 4.12 -4.73 10.28
CA VAL A 360 3.54 -3.69 11.15
C VAL A 360 2.16 -4.09 11.65
N ARG A 361 1.23 -4.42 10.76
CA ARG A 361 -0.17 -4.68 11.13
C ARG A 361 -0.37 -6.09 11.70
N LYS A 362 0.20 -7.10 11.06
CA LYS A 362 0.12 -8.51 11.50
C LYS A 362 1.19 -8.89 12.53
N LYS A 363 2.04 -7.95 12.95
CA LYS A 363 3.11 -8.13 13.95
C LYS A 363 4.07 -9.28 13.63
N ARG A 364 4.29 -9.57 12.35
CA ARG A 364 5.24 -10.60 11.90
C ARG A 364 6.66 -10.05 11.80
N GLY A 365 7.58 -10.93 11.41
CA GLY A 365 8.90 -10.55 10.96
C GLY A 365 9.06 -10.76 9.45
N GLY A 366 10.30 -10.90 9.01
CA GLY A 366 10.64 -11.26 7.63
C GLY A 366 12.13 -11.54 7.46
N TRP A 367 12.54 -11.91 6.25
CA TRP A 367 13.96 -12.02 5.90
C TRP A 367 14.55 -10.66 5.49
N CYS A 368 15.85 -10.62 5.16
CA CYS A 368 16.57 -9.36 4.88
C CYS A 368 15.89 -8.49 3.83
N LEU A 369 15.36 -9.07 2.74
CA LEU A 369 14.68 -8.31 1.67
C LEU A 369 13.40 -7.62 2.15
N GLN A 370 12.82 -8.05 3.26
CA GLN A 370 11.60 -7.47 3.83
C GLN A 370 11.93 -6.49 4.96
N VAL A 371 12.66 -6.94 5.99
CA VAL A 371 12.91 -6.11 7.17
C VAL A 371 13.84 -4.92 6.89
N ASN A 372 14.81 -5.08 5.98
CA ASN A 372 15.69 -3.97 5.59
C ASN A 372 15.04 -3.06 4.55
N HIS A 373 14.12 -3.56 3.72
CA HIS A 373 13.32 -2.70 2.83
C HIS A 373 12.35 -1.82 3.63
N LEU A 374 11.73 -2.37 4.68
CA LEU A 374 10.92 -1.60 5.63
C LEU A 374 11.78 -0.56 6.38
N LEU A 375 12.96 -0.95 6.86
CA LEU A 375 13.88 -0.03 7.54
C LEU A 375 14.36 1.09 6.61
N TYR A 376 14.74 0.76 5.37
CA TYR A 376 15.10 1.72 4.34
C TYR A 376 13.97 2.75 4.17
N TRP A 377 12.73 2.29 3.95
CA TRP A 377 11.59 3.18 3.82
C TRP A 377 11.42 4.10 5.04
N ALA A 378 11.47 3.55 6.26
CA ALA A 378 11.27 4.31 7.48
C ALA A 378 12.33 5.41 7.65
N LEU A 379 13.62 5.06 7.47
CA LEU A 379 14.72 6.00 7.57
C LEU A 379 14.66 7.08 6.48
N THR A 380 14.35 6.73 5.24
CA THR A 380 14.14 7.69 4.15
C THR A 380 13.00 8.65 4.47
N LYS A 381 11.89 8.16 5.02
CA LYS A 381 10.75 8.99 5.43
C LYS A 381 11.09 9.95 6.56
N MET A 382 12.04 9.60 7.42
CA MET A 382 12.57 10.49 8.44
C MET A 382 13.55 11.55 7.93
N GLY A 383 13.93 11.49 6.64
CA GLY A 383 14.87 12.43 6.03
C GLY A 383 16.33 12.03 6.18
N PHE A 384 16.64 10.78 6.54
CA PHE A 384 17.98 10.25 6.36
C PHE A 384 18.29 10.10 4.86
N GLU A 385 19.53 10.39 4.48
CA GLU A 385 20.05 10.00 3.16
C GLU A 385 20.40 8.52 3.21
N THR A 386 19.64 7.70 2.49
CA THR A 386 19.73 6.24 2.53
C THR A 386 20.01 5.66 1.15
N THR A 387 20.66 4.51 1.10
CA THR A 387 20.94 3.78 -0.14
C THR A 387 20.81 2.29 0.11
N ILE A 388 20.04 1.58 -0.72
CA ILE A 388 19.98 0.12 -0.70
C ILE A 388 21.27 -0.41 -1.32
N LEU A 389 21.92 -1.36 -0.66
CA LEU A 389 23.09 -2.08 -1.16
C LEU A 389 22.79 -3.58 -1.22
N GLY A 390 23.51 -4.26 -2.11
CA GLY A 390 23.42 -5.71 -2.28
C GLY A 390 24.67 -6.44 -1.83
N GLY A 391 24.46 -7.54 -1.13
CA GLY A 391 25.51 -8.32 -0.50
C GLY A 391 25.48 -9.81 -0.81
N TYR A 392 26.61 -10.45 -0.54
CA TYR A 392 26.91 -11.86 -0.78
C TYR A 392 27.27 -12.49 0.56
N VAL A 393 26.52 -13.52 0.97
CA VAL A 393 26.67 -14.10 2.32
C VAL A 393 27.78 -15.15 2.32
N PHE A 394 28.65 -15.15 3.34
CA PHE A 394 29.70 -16.15 3.45
C PHE A 394 29.15 -17.50 3.92
N ASN A 395 29.39 -18.54 3.13
CA ASN A 395 29.10 -19.92 3.49
C ASN A 395 30.35 -20.58 4.08
N THR A 396 30.30 -20.98 5.35
CA THR A 396 31.42 -21.61 6.05
C THR A 396 31.79 -22.97 5.47
N LEU A 397 30.80 -23.80 5.11
CA LEU A 397 31.02 -25.14 4.55
C LEU A 397 31.70 -25.07 3.19
N ALA A 398 31.27 -24.12 2.36
CA ALA A 398 31.84 -23.91 1.03
C ALA A 398 33.08 -23.00 1.03
N ASN A 399 33.41 -22.41 2.18
CA ASN A 399 34.49 -21.44 2.39
C ASN A 399 34.52 -20.32 1.33
N LYS A 400 33.34 -19.81 0.95
CA LYS A 400 33.18 -18.77 -0.08
C LYS A 400 31.93 -17.94 0.14
N TYR A 401 31.94 -16.72 -0.37
CA TYR A 401 30.72 -15.90 -0.49
C TYR A 401 29.77 -16.51 -1.53
N SER A 402 28.47 -16.25 -1.36
CA SER A 402 27.44 -16.68 -2.33
C SER A 402 27.73 -16.13 -3.72
N THR A 403 27.39 -16.88 -4.76
CA THR A 403 27.51 -16.39 -6.15
C THR A 403 26.45 -15.34 -6.47
N GLY A 404 25.24 -15.50 -5.93
CA GLY A 404 24.15 -14.54 -6.06
C GLY A 404 24.19 -13.46 -4.97
N MET A 405 23.64 -12.30 -5.32
CA MET A 405 23.43 -11.16 -4.43
C MET A 405 22.17 -11.40 -3.58
N ILE A 406 22.32 -12.14 -2.48
CA ILE A 406 21.20 -12.68 -1.69
C ILE A 406 20.94 -11.93 -0.39
N HIS A 407 21.66 -10.83 -0.13
CA HIS A 407 21.49 -10.01 1.06
C HIS A 407 21.21 -8.56 0.70
N LEU A 408 20.20 -7.96 1.33
CA LEU A 408 19.92 -6.53 1.23
C LEU A 408 20.39 -5.87 2.53
N LEU A 409 21.13 -4.78 2.42
CA LEU A 409 21.55 -3.93 3.54
C LEU A 409 21.40 -2.45 3.16
N VAL A 410 21.48 -1.53 4.12
CA VAL A 410 21.25 -0.11 3.91
C VAL A 410 22.51 0.68 4.29
N GLN A 411 22.94 1.60 3.41
CA GLN A 411 23.88 2.65 3.76
C GLN A 411 23.10 3.91 4.18
N VAL A 412 23.59 4.59 5.22
CA VAL A 412 23.06 5.88 5.68
C VAL A 412 24.16 6.91 5.77
N THR A 413 23.96 8.09 5.17
CA THR A 413 24.89 9.22 5.23
C THR A 413 24.40 10.26 6.24
N ILE A 414 25.25 10.62 7.21
CA ILE A 414 24.97 11.64 8.23
C ILE A 414 26.18 12.56 8.32
N SER A 415 26.02 13.84 7.93
CA SER A 415 27.09 14.86 8.01
C SER A 415 28.41 14.36 7.41
N ASP A 416 28.37 13.91 6.15
CA ASP A 416 29.50 13.38 5.36
C ASP A 416 30.11 12.05 5.86
N LYS A 417 29.52 11.41 6.88
CA LYS A 417 29.91 10.08 7.34
C LYS A 417 28.94 9.01 6.86
N ASN A 418 29.50 7.91 6.35
CA ASN A 418 28.74 6.77 5.86
C ASN A 418 28.68 5.66 6.91
N TYR A 419 27.49 5.11 7.13
CA TYR A 419 27.26 3.99 8.03
C TYR A 419 26.54 2.87 7.30
N ILE A 420 26.85 1.62 7.66
CA ILE A 420 26.06 0.46 7.31
C ILE A 420 25.05 0.18 8.41
N VAL A 421 23.82 -0.06 7.98
CA VAL A 421 22.67 -0.39 8.81
C VAL A 421 22.00 -1.63 8.24
N ASP A 422 21.80 -2.63 9.08
CA ASP A 422 21.24 -3.91 8.68
C ASP A 422 20.49 -4.49 9.87
N ALA A 423 19.19 -4.69 9.76
CA ALA A 423 18.31 -5.32 10.74
C ALA A 423 17.89 -6.76 10.33
N GLY A 424 18.51 -7.31 9.28
CA GLY A 424 17.99 -8.46 8.54
C GLY A 424 18.93 -9.65 8.44
N PHE A 425 20.01 -9.72 9.21
CA PHE A 425 20.86 -10.93 9.25
C PHE A 425 20.52 -11.84 10.45
N GLY A 426 20.13 -11.25 11.58
CA GLY A 426 19.65 -11.97 12.76
C GLY A 426 20.71 -12.81 13.49
N ARG A 427 20.23 -13.65 14.43
CA ARG A 427 21.06 -14.50 15.29
C ARG A 427 22.12 -13.68 16.04
N SER A 428 23.31 -14.25 16.23
CA SER A 428 24.43 -13.57 16.90
C SER A 428 25.31 -12.74 15.95
N TYR A 429 24.93 -12.64 14.67
CA TYR A 429 25.65 -11.87 13.66
C TYR A 429 25.05 -10.47 13.45
N GLN A 430 23.91 -10.22 14.07
CA GLN A 430 23.16 -8.97 14.01
C GLN A 430 23.93 -7.83 14.68
N MET A 431 24.20 -6.74 13.97
CA MET A 431 24.71 -5.50 14.55
C MET A 431 23.64 -4.84 15.42
N TRP A 432 24.05 -4.21 16.52
CA TRP A 432 23.16 -3.45 17.41
C TRP A 432 23.31 -1.93 17.24
N GLU A 433 24.34 -1.49 16.55
CA GLU A 433 24.60 -0.09 16.24
C GLU A 433 25.06 0.01 14.77
N PRO A 434 24.77 1.13 14.08
CA PRO A 434 25.28 1.38 12.73
C PRO A 434 26.81 1.30 12.70
N LEU A 435 27.36 0.62 11.70
CA LEU A 435 28.80 0.46 11.53
C LEU A 435 29.35 1.57 10.64
N GLU A 436 30.26 2.40 11.15
CA GLU A 436 30.92 3.43 10.34
C GLU A 436 31.74 2.75 9.23
N LEU A 437 31.61 3.24 8.00
CA LEU A 437 32.23 2.67 6.80
C LEU A 437 33.71 3.07 6.71
N VAL A 438 34.52 2.56 7.64
CA VAL A 438 35.97 2.80 7.76
C VAL A 438 36.71 1.47 7.71
N SER A 439 37.50 1.27 6.65
CA SER A 439 38.23 0.02 6.41
C SER A 439 39.21 -0.29 7.55
N GLY A 440 39.15 -1.51 8.08
CA GLY A 440 40.03 -2.04 9.12
C GLY A 440 39.70 -1.58 10.54
N LYS A 441 38.69 -0.71 10.74
CA LYS A 441 38.31 -0.21 12.07
C LYS A 441 37.58 -1.29 12.87
N ASP A 442 38.07 -1.58 14.07
CA ASP A 442 37.35 -2.38 15.07
C ASP A 442 36.21 -1.56 15.67
N GLN A 443 35.01 -2.14 15.66
CA GLN A 443 33.77 -1.53 16.15
C GLN A 443 33.15 -2.46 17.20
N PRO A 444 33.59 -2.37 18.48
CA PRO A 444 33.05 -3.18 19.56
C PRO A 444 31.58 -2.86 19.82
N GLN A 445 30.75 -3.90 19.87
CA GLN A 445 29.34 -3.83 20.24
C GLN A 445 29.01 -4.94 21.25
N VAL A 446 27.80 -4.93 21.80
CA VAL A 446 27.33 -6.00 22.70
C VAL A 446 27.47 -7.39 22.08
N PRO A 447 27.09 -7.65 20.80
CA PRO A 447 27.21 -8.98 20.19
C PRO A 447 28.65 -9.46 19.93
N GLY A 448 29.63 -8.56 19.91
CA GLY A 448 31.02 -8.86 19.53
C GLY A 448 31.69 -7.65 18.89
N ILE A 449 32.88 -7.84 18.33
CA ILE A 449 33.59 -6.77 17.61
C ILE A 449 33.33 -6.96 16.12
N PHE A 450 32.73 -5.97 15.47
CA PHE A 450 32.56 -5.96 14.03
C PHE A 450 33.72 -5.22 13.36
N ARG A 451 34.07 -5.64 12.16
CA ARG A 451 35.08 -4.97 11.32
C ARG A 451 34.59 -4.93 9.89
N LEU A 452 34.60 -3.73 9.30
CA LEU A 452 34.43 -3.53 7.87
C LEU A 452 35.82 -3.39 7.25
N THR A 453 36.12 -4.18 6.22
CA THR A 453 37.38 -4.09 5.48
C THR A 453 37.07 -3.90 4.00
N GLU A 454 37.72 -2.95 3.36
CA GLU A 454 37.61 -2.70 1.93
C GLU A 454 38.83 -3.28 1.21
N GLU A 455 38.57 -3.99 0.12
CA GLU A 455 39.59 -4.49 -0.81
C GLU A 455 39.03 -4.48 -2.23
N ASN A 456 39.69 -3.76 -3.13
CA ASN A 456 39.37 -3.69 -4.57
C ASN A 456 37.90 -3.31 -4.88
N GLY A 457 37.34 -2.35 -4.16
CA GLY A 457 35.96 -1.88 -4.29
C GLY A 457 34.91 -2.75 -3.61
N THR A 458 35.33 -3.87 -2.99
CA THR A 458 34.44 -4.76 -2.23
C THR A 458 34.66 -4.55 -0.74
N TRP A 459 33.56 -4.40 -0.01
CA TRP A 459 33.55 -4.33 1.44
C TRP A 459 33.20 -5.69 2.05
N TYR A 460 33.83 -6.01 3.17
CA TYR A 460 33.67 -7.27 3.90
C TYR A 460 33.29 -6.96 5.35
N LEU A 461 32.17 -7.50 5.80
CA LEU A 461 31.79 -7.48 7.21
C LEU A 461 32.25 -8.77 7.88
N ASP A 462 33.11 -8.63 8.87
CA ASP A 462 33.58 -9.71 9.72
C ASP A 462 33.23 -9.44 11.19
N GLN A 463 33.16 -10.51 11.98
CA GLN A 463 32.87 -10.47 13.42
C GLN A 463 33.89 -11.28 14.20
N ILE A 464 34.49 -10.67 15.23
CA ILE A 464 35.25 -11.36 16.28
C ILE A 464 34.26 -11.63 17.42
N ARG A 465 34.05 -12.92 17.68
CA ARG A 465 33.04 -13.47 18.59
C ARG A 465 33.70 -13.86 19.91
N ARG A 466 32.86 -13.94 20.94
CA ARG A 466 33.25 -14.44 22.26
C ARG A 466 33.27 -15.95 22.29
N GLU A 467 34.03 -16.49 23.25
CA GLU A 467 33.92 -17.89 23.62
C GLU A 467 32.47 -18.24 24.02
N GLN A 468 32.10 -19.51 23.88
CA GLN A 468 30.74 -19.96 24.10
C GLN A 468 30.69 -21.01 25.21
N CYS A 469 29.89 -20.74 26.23
CA CYS A 469 29.52 -21.72 27.24
C CYS A 469 28.20 -22.39 26.81
N ILE A 470 28.24 -23.71 26.59
CA ILE A 470 27.07 -24.53 26.29
C ILE A 470 26.82 -25.46 27.49
N PRO A 471 25.88 -25.12 28.40
CA PRO A 471 25.66 -25.92 29.61
C PRO A 471 25.13 -27.32 29.28
N ASN A 472 24.25 -27.43 28.29
CA ASN A 472 23.73 -28.72 27.84
C ASN A 472 24.66 -29.36 26.81
N GLN A 473 25.44 -30.35 27.26
CA GLN A 473 26.43 -31.03 26.44
C GLN A 473 25.85 -31.84 25.26
N GLU A 474 24.54 -32.17 25.27
CA GLU A 474 23.87 -32.80 24.13
C GLU A 474 23.95 -31.94 22.86
N PHE A 475 24.02 -30.60 23.02
CA PHE A 475 24.09 -29.65 21.92
C PHE A 475 25.51 -29.13 21.63
N ALA A 476 26.55 -29.63 22.32
CA ALA A 476 27.93 -29.17 22.14
C ALA A 476 28.45 -29.31 20.70
N ASN A 477 27.87 -30.22 19.92
CA ASN A 477 28.18 -30.46 18.51
C ASN A 477 27.04 -30.11 17.55
N SER A 478 26.07 -29.30 17.98
CA SER A 478 24.99 -28.83 17.10
C SER A 478 25.54 -28.08 15.88
N ASP A 479 24.94 -28.32 14.71
CA ASP A 479 25.23 -27.60 13.46
C ASP A 479 24.80 -26.12 13.49
N LEU A 480 24.08 -25.71 14.53
CA LEU A 480 23.70 -24.32 14.79
C LEU A 480 24.81 -23.49 15.43
N LEU A 481 25.84 -24.14 16.00
CA LEU A 481 26.97 -23.50 16.65
C LEU A 481 28.05 -23.12 15.62
N GLU A 482 28.48 -21.88 15.67
CA GLU A 482 29.72 -21.44 15.02
C GLU A 482 30.87 -21.66 16.00
N LYS A 483 31.87 -22.46 15.62
CA LYS A 483 33.01 -22.79 16.48
C LYS A 483 34.17 -21.80 16.33
N SER A 484 34.22 -21.05 15.23
CA SER A 484 35.25 -20.05 15.00
C SER A 484 34.95 -18.77 15.77
N GLU A 485 35.96 -18.23 16.46
CA GLU A 485 35.91 -16.88 17.04
C GLU A 485 35.86 -15.83 15.93
N TYR A 486 36.58 -16.04 14.83
CA TYR A 486 36.54 -15.15 13.67
C TYR A 486 35.51 -15.63 12.64
N ARG A 487 34.51 -14.81 12.36
CA ARG A 487 33.44 -15.13 11.40
C ARG A 487 33.37 -14.08 10.30
N LYS A 488 33.56 -14.53 9.05
CA LYS A 488 33.18 -13.75 7.86
C LYS A 488 31.67 -13.71 7.70
N VAL A 489 31.02 -12.55 7.65
CA VAL A 489 29.55 -12.48 7.64
C VAL A 489 29.03 -12.38 6.19
N TYR A 490 29.29 -11.26 5.53
CA TYR A 490 28.95 -11.01 4.14
C TYR A 490 29.91 -10.02 3.49
N SER A 491 29.90 -9.97 2.16
CA SER A 491 30.58 -8.93 1.38
C SER A 491 29.55 -8.11 0.59
N PHE A 492 29.89 -6.89 0.18
CA PHE A 492 29.01 -6.01 -0.61
C PHE A 492 29.82 -4.97 -1.37
N THR A 493 29.18 -4.25 -2.29
CA THR A 493 29.75 -3.08 -2.95
C THR A 493 28.91 -1.85 -2.60
N LEU A 494 29.45 -0.65 -2.83
CA LEU A 494 28.71 0.61 -2.63
C LEU A 494 27.87 1.00 -3.85
N GLU A 495 27.64 0.06 -4.78
CA GLU A 495 26.76 0.29 -5.93
C GLU A 495 25.31 0.42 -5.44
N PRO A 496 24.64 1.57 -5.66
CA PRO A 496 23.24 1.72 -5.30
C PRO A 496 22.36 0.69 -5.99
N ARG A 497 21.43 0.11 -5.25
CA ARG A 497 20.45 -0.85 -5.74
C ARG A 497 19.03 -0.31 -5.59
N THR A 498 18.11 -0.92 -6.32
CA THR A 498 16.68 -0.79 -6.06
C THR A 498 16.11 -2.13 -5.59
N ILE A 499 14.86 -2.17 -5.13
CA ILE A 499 14.27 -3.43 -4.67
C ILE A 499 14.08 -4.42 -5.83
N GLU A 500 13.88 -3.92 -7.05
CA GLU A 500 13.71 -4.71 -8.27
C GLU A 500 14.95 -5.55 -8.59
N ASP A 501 16.16 -5.10 -8.22
CA ASP A 501 17.40 -5.86 -8.40
C ASP A 501 17.37 -7.20 -7.64
N PHE A 502 16.51 -7.32 -6.63
CA PHE A 502 16.37 -8.51 -5.80
C PHE A 502 15.20 -9.41 -6.22
N GLU A 503 14.38 -9.06 -7.22
CA GLU A 503 13.16 -9.81 -7.59
C GLU A 503 13.46 -11.27 -7.99
N SER A 504 14.50 -11.46 -8.79
CA SER A 504 14.96 -12.80 -9.19
C SER A 504 15.45 -13.62 -7.99
N MET A 505 16.16 -13.00 -7.06
CA MET A 505 16.69 -13.66 -5.86
C MET A 505 15.58 -13.93 -4.85
N ASN A 506 14.59 -13.05 -4.71
CA ASN A 506 13.39 -13.26 -3.90
C ASN A 506 12.69 -14.56 -4.32
N THR A 507 12.48 -14.75 -5.62
CA THR A 507 11.89 -15.98 -6.19
C THR A 507 12.79 -17.19 -5.97
N TYR A 508 14.08 -17.07 -6.28
CA TYR A 508 15.03 -18.18 -6.16
C TYR A 508 15.18 -18.67 -4.71
N LEU A 509 15.30 -17.76 -3.74
CA LEU A 509 15.58 -18.10 -2.35
C LEU A 509 14.41 -18.80 -1.66
N GLN A 510 13.16 -18.58 -2.09
CA GLN A 510 11.99 -19.26 -1.51
C GLN A 510 11.57 -20.54 -2.24
N THR A 511 12.13 -20.82 -3.43
CA THR A 511 11.75 -22.00 -4.23
C THR A 511 12.88 -23.01 -4.41
N SER A 512 14.14 -22.55 -4.43
CA SER A 512 15.29 -23.42 -4.69
C SER A 512 15.55 -24.37 -3.53
N PRO A 513 15.75 -25.68 -3.77
CA PRO A 513 16.16 -26.63 -2.73
C PRO A 513 17.59 -26.40 -2.23
N ALA A 514 18.41 -25.62 -2.95
CA ALA A 514 19.75 -25.22 -2.52
C ALA A 514 19.73 -24.02 -1.57
N SER A 515 18.58 -23.37 -1.38
CA SER A 515 18.44 -22.23 -0.47
C SER A 515 18.31 -22.68 0.98
N VAL A 516 19.05 -22.02 1.88
CA VAL A 516 18.91 -22.26 3.32
C VAL A 516 17.50 -21.93 3.83
N PHE A 517 16.80 -21.00 3.17
CA PHE A 517 15.46 -20.58 3.55
C PHE A 517 14.40 -21.64 3.26
N THR A 518 14.63 -22.55 2.29
CA THR A 518 13.74 -23.69 2.04
C THR A 518 14.17 -24.93 2.81
N SER A 519 15.43 -25.01 3.25
CA SER A 519 15.96 -26.14 4.01
C SER A 519 15.66 -26.04 5.52
N LYS A 520 15.62 -24.82 6.08
CA LYS A 520 15.44 -24.58 7.52
C LYS A 520 14.33 -23.57 7.78
N SER A 521 13.42 -23.86 8.70
CA SER A 521 12.48 -22.89 9.26
C SER A 521 13.11 -22.21 10.46
N PHE A 522 13.13 -20.88 10.51
CA PHE A 522 13.70 -20.17 11.64
C PHE A 522 13.02 -18.85 11.96
N CYS A 523 13.20 -18.41 13.21
CA CYS A 523 12.78 -17.10 13.70
C CYS A 523 13.79 -16.63 14.75
N SER A 524 14.31 -15.41 14.62
CA SER A 524 15.31 -14.85 15.53
C SER A 524 14.96 -13.42 15.95
N LEU A 525 15.10 -13.13 17.24
CA LEU A 525 14.76 -11.83 17.81
C LEU A 525 15.82 -11.42 18.85
N GLN A 526 16.34 -10.20 18.74
CA GLN A 526 17.31 -9.69 19.70
C GLN A 526 16.61 -9.34 21.01
N THR A 527 17.32 -9.46 22.13
CA THR A 527 16.87 -9.01 23.45
C THR A 527 17.79 -7.90 23.95
N PRO A 528 17.48 -7.22 25.06
CA PRO A 528 18.39 -6.22 25.62
C PRO A 528 19.78 -6.73 25.99
N VAL A 529 19.99 -8.05 26.10
CA VAL A 529 21.26 -8.66 26.54
C VAL A 529 21.67 -9.87 25.70
N GLY A 530 20.99 -10.16 24.60
CA GLY A 530 21.08 -11.48 23.96
C GLY A 530 20.26 -11.63 22.70
N VAL A 531 20.00 -12.87 22.32
CA VAL A 531 19.18 -13.22 21.15
C VAL A 531 18.47 -14.55 21.37
N HIS A 532 17.18 -14.60 21.04
CA HIS A 532 16.44 -15.83 20.84
C HIS A 532 16.53 -16.27 19.39
N CYS A 533 16.66 -17.57 19.14
CA CYS A 533 16.56 -18.13 17.81
C CYS A 533 15.95 -19.53 17.85
N LEU A 534 14.83 -19.72 17.16
CA LEU A 534 14.23 -21.01 16.88
C LEU A 534 14.68 -21.47 15.49
N VAL A 535 15.19 -22.69 15.36
CA VAL A 535 15.48 -23.35 14.07
C VAL A 535 14.89 -24.76 14.09
N GLY A 536 14.02 -25.07 13.14
CA GLY A 536 13.18 -26.27 13.19
C GLY A 536 12.41 -26.34 14.52
N SER A 537 12.69 -27.37 15.31
CA SER A 537 12.16 -27.56 16.66
C SER A 537 13.16 -27.22 17.78
N THR A 538 14.31 -26.62 17.48
CA THR A 538 15.34 -26.29 18.46
C THR A 538 15.31 -24.81 18.81
N LEU A 539 14.87 -24.48 20.02
CA LEU A 539 14.94 -23.12 20.57
C LEU A 539 16.31 -22.89 21.21
N THR A 540 16.92 -21.75 20.87
CA THR A 540 18.18 -21.29 21.46
C THR A 540 18.00 -19.92 22.09
N TYR A 541 18.64 -19.72 23.23
CA TYR A 541 18.83 -18.40 23.82
C TYR A 541 20.32 -18.16 24.03
N ARG A 542 20.84 -17.10 23.44
CA ARG A 542 22.20 -16.63 23.71
C ARG A 542 22.14 -15.39 24.56
N ARG A 543 22.85 -15.38 25.68
CA ARG A 543 23.11 -14.18 26.48
C ARG A 543 24.54 -13.73 26.24
N PHE A 544 24.70 -12.52 25.71
CA PHE A 544 26.01 -11.95 25.41
C PHE A 544 26.74 -11.56 26.69
N SER A 545 28.07 -11.77 26.71
CA SER A 545 28.94 -11.36 27.83
C SER A 545 28.41 -11.82 29.20
N TYR A 546 27.96 -13.08 29.30
CA TYR A 546 27.40 -13.64 30.52
C TYR A 546 28.41 -13.65 31.68
N LYS A 547 29.67 -14.01 31.38
CA LYS A 547 30.77 -14.04 32.35
C LYS A 547 32.11 -13.94 31.63
N ASP A 548 33.02 -13.08 32.08
CA ASP A 548 34.44 -13.04 31.65
C ASP A 548 34.66 -13.14 30.12
N ASN A 549 33.95 -12.34 29.32
CA ASN A 549 34.01 -12.37 27.84
C ASN A 549 33.55 -13.70 27.20
N ILE A 550 32.64 -14.42 27.87
CA ILE A 550 31.99 -15.65 27.38
C ILE A 550 30.49 -15.40 27.18
N ASP A 551 29.95 -15.87 26.06
CA ASP A 551 28.52 -15.94 25.80
C ASP A 551 27.93 -17.23 26.36
N LEU A 552 26.79 -17.15 27.05
CA LEU A 552 26.00 -18.33 27.42
C LEU A 552 25.08 -18.70 26.27
N VAL A 553 25.03 -19.99 25.89
CA VAL A 553 24.13 -20.51 24.84
C VAL A 553 23.32 -21.67 25.40
N GLU A 554 22.03 -21.44 25.60
CA GLU A 554 21.07 -22.43 26.09
C GLU A 554 20.26 -23.00 24.93
N PHE A 555 19.98 -24.31 25.00
CA PHE A 555 19.23 -25.05 23.99
C PHE A 555 18.04 -25.76 24.64
N LYS A 556 16.91 -25.78 23.93
CA LYS A 556 15.73 -26.58 24.26
C LYS A 556 15.15 -27.19 22.98
N SER A 557 15.02 -28.51 22.93
CA SER A 557 14.18 -29.17 21.92
C SER A 557 12.72 -29.01 22.28
N LEU A 558 11.91 -28.59 21.32
CA LEU A 558 10.48 -28.39 21.45
C LEU A 558 9.72 -29.55 20.80
N LYS A 559 8.59 -29.93 21.39
CA LYS A 559 7.56 -30.71 20.71
C LYS A 559 6.77 -29.83 19.75
N GLU A 560 6.11 -30.42 18.77
CA GLU A 560 5.31 -29.68 17.76
C GLU A 560 4.26 -28.79 18.43
N GLU A 561 3.60 -29.29 19.48
CA GLU A 561 2.60 -28.53 20.25
C GLU A 561 3.17 -27.33 21.04
N GLU A 562 4.48 -27.30 21.33
CA GLU A 562 5.11 -26.19 22.06
C GLU A 562 5.53 -25.03 21.13
N ILE A 563 5.63 -25.27 19.82
CA ILE A 563 6.22 -24.31 18.87
C ILE A 563 5.33 -23.08 18.72
N GLU A 564 4.02 -23.25 18.61
CA GLU A 564 3.09 -22.12 18.45
C GLU A 564 3.10 -21.20 19.68
N ASP A 565 3.08 -21.80 20.88
CA ASP A 565 3.19 -21.06 22.14
C ASP A 565 4.53 -20.31 22.24
N VAL A 566 5.63 -20.93 21.83
CA VAL A 566 6.96 -20.28 21.80
C VAL A 566 7.00 -19.13 20.80
N LEU A 567 6.46 -19.30 19.59
CA LEU A 567 6.38 -18.23 18.59
C LEU A 567 5.63 -17.02 19.13
N LYS A 568 4.50 -17.26 19.81
CA LYS A 568 3.68 -16.20 20.38
C LYS A 568 4.33 -15.52 21.58
N THR A 569 4.86 -16.29 22.53
CA THR A 569 5.35 -15.77 23.81
C THR A 569 6.74 -15.16 23.73
N ILE A 570 7.64 -15.73 22.92
CA ILE A 570 9.03 -15.27 22.80
C ILE A 570 9.19 -14.30 21.64
N PHE A 571 8.57 -14.59 20.49
CA PHE A 571 8.81 -13.84 19.26
C PHE A 571 7.67 -12.87 18.91
N GLY A 572 6.54 -12.92 19.64
CA GLY A 572 5.36 -12.11 19.33
C GLY A 572 4.67 -12.50 18.02
N VAL A 573 4.98 -13.67 17.48
CA VAL A 573 4.50 -14.14 16.16
C VAL A 573 3.25 -15.01 16.34
N SER A 574 2.21 -14.70 15.58
CA SER A 574 1.03 -15.57 15.39
C SER A 574 0.90 -15.91 13.91
N LEU A 575 0.68 -17.19 13.60
CA LEU A 575 0.62 -17.70 12.23
C LEU A 575 -0.84 -17.96 11.83
N GLU A 576 -1.20 -17.61 10.59
CA GLU A 576 -2.54 -17.87 10.04
C GLU A 576 -2.70 -19.32 9.55
N LYS A 577 -1.58 -19.95 9.18
CA LYS A 577 -1.52 -21.34 8.71
C LYS A 577 -0.57 -22.17 9.56
N LYS A 578 -0.83 -23.47 9.60
CA LYS A 578 0.00 -24.43 10.33
C LYS A 578 1.43 -24.42 9.80
N LEU A 579 2.39 -24.17 10.68
CA LEU A 579 3.82 -24.29 10.40
C LEU A 579 4.21 -25.76 10.26
N VAL A 580 5.07 -26.07 9.28
CA VAL A 580 5.80 -27.34 9.18
C VAL A 580 7.26 -27.08 9.52
N PRO A 581 7.70 -27.31 10.77
CA PRO A 581 9.08 -27.06 11.17
C PRO A 581 10.06 -27.91 10.38
N LYS A 582 11.17 -27.31 9.95
CA LYS A 582 12.19 -27.96 9.13
C LYS A 582 13.60 -27.60 9.62
N HIS A 583 14.48 -28.58 9.72
CA HIS A 583 15.89 -28.42 10.12
C HIS A 583 16.83 -29.11 9.15
#